data_AF-V4B4P2-F1
#
_entry.id   AF-V4B4P2-F1
#
_cell.length_a   1.000
_cell.length_b   1.000
_cell.length_c   1.000
_cell.angle_alpha   90.00
_cell.angle_beta   90.00
_cell.angle_gamma   90.00
#
_symmetry.space_group_name_H-M   'P 1'
#
loop_
_entity.id
_entity.type
_entity.pdbx_description
1 polymer ?
#
loop_
_entity_poly.entity_id
_entity_poly.type
_entity_poly.pdbx_seq_one_letter_code
_entity_poly.pdbx_strand_id
1 'polypeptide(L)'
;MALYFSNQSLYIFPPHNPQALPTVHYKTPVVNNRIIPQYPEELTQIIRNDNLSDIWTVERTLEYLLLSGLVCEATWFADKMGDWKAAFLLSVACEQHKQTAVSLYSKYVGLSKSRNPRLLIKGLLDC
;
A
#
# COMPACT_ATOMS: atom_id res chain seq x y z
N MET A 1 -7.95 -3.79 0.79
CA MET A 1 -8.08 -3.31 -0.60
C MET A 1 -6.74 -3.28 -1.33
N ALA A 2 -5.74 -2.50 -0.89
CA ALA A 2 -4.46 -2.39 -1.62
C ALA A 2 -3.71 -3.72 -1.85
N LEU A 3 -3.70 -4.61 -0.86
CA LEU A 3 -3.13 -5.96 -1.00
C LEU A 3 -3.84 -6.82 -2.04
N TYR A 4 -5.17 -6.69 -2.16
CA TYR A 4 -5.99 -7.40 -3.14
C TYR A 4 -5.60 -7.01 -4.56
N PHE A 5 -5.59 -5.71 -4.88
CA PHE A 5 -5.25 -5.23 -6.22
C PHE A 5 -3.78 -5.45 -6.58
N SER A 6 -2.87 -5.39 -5.59
CA SER A 6 -1.45 -5.63 -5.82
C SER A 6 -1.05 -7.12 -5.87
N ASN A 7 -2.03 -8.04 -5.89
CA ASN A 7 -1.83 -9.49 -5.90
C ASN A 7 -0.89 -9.98 -4.78
N GLN A 8 -1.01 -9.37 -3.60
CA GLN A 8 -0.28 -9.78 -2.40
C GLN A 8 -1.15 -10.66 -1.51
N SER A 9 -0.49 -11.51 -0.71
CA SER A 9 -1.16 -12.37 0.27
C SER A 9 -1.95 -11.52 1.28
N LEU A 10 -3.24 -11.77 1.38
CA LEU A 10 -4.10 -11.14 2.38
C LEU A 10 -4.07 -11.96 3.66
N TYR A 11 -3.96 -11.28 4.79
CA TYR A 11 -3.95 -11.89 6.10
C TYR A 11 -4.79 -11.09 7.07
N ILE A 12 -5.40 -11.82 8.00
CA ILE A 12 -6.18 -11.26 9.10
C ILE A 12 -5.51 -11.70 10.39
N PHE A 13 -5.26 -10.75 11.29
CA PHE A 13 -4.80 -11.09 12.64
C PHE A 13 -5.96 -11.67 13.45
N PRO A 14 -5.68 -12.64 14.33
CA PRO A 14 -6.73 -13.23 15.14
C PRO A 14 -7.33 -12.19 16.10
N PRO A 15 -8.63 -12.32 16.44
CA PRO A 15 -9.36 -11.31 17.21
C PRO A 15 -8.79 -11.07 18.63
N HIS A 16 -8.07 -12.05 19.18
CA HIS A 16 -7.47 -11.97 20.51
C HIS A 16 -6.12 -11.22 20.55
N ASN A 17 -5.58 -10.80 19.40
CA ASN A 17 -4.35 -10.01 19.33
C ASN A 17 -4.38 -9.07 18.11
N PRO A 18 -5.20 -8.01 18.14
CA PRO A 18 -5.25 -7.03 17.06
C PRO A 18 -3.95 -6.23 17.03
N GLN A 19 -3.04 -6.59 16.12
CA GLN A 19 -1.87 -5.75 15.82
C GLN A 19 -2.20 -4.80 14.68
N ALA A 20 -1.54 -3.63 14.68
CA ALA A 20 -1.61 -2.73 13.53
C ALA A 20 -1.19 -3.50 12.27
N LEU A 21 -1.98 -3.35 11.20
CA LEU A 21 -1.64 -3.97 9.92
C LEU A 21 -0.26 -3.45 9.48
N PRO A 22 0.65 -4.35 9.09
CA PRO A 22 1.89 -3.94 8.48
C PRO A 22 1.64 -3.09 7.25
N THR A 23 2.58 -2.19 6.99
CA THR A 23 2.53 -1.30 5.83
C THR A 23 2.63 -2.11 4.53
N VAL A 24 1.77 -1.76 3.57
CA VAL A 24 1.54 -2.52 2.31
C VAL A 24 2.81 -2.73 1.48
N HIS A 25 3.77 -1.80 1.58
CA HIS A 25 5.00 -1.85 0.80
C HIS A 25 6.08 -2.77 1.39
N TYR A 26 5.91 -3.25 2.62
CA TYR A 26 6.82 -4.24 3.21
C TYR A 26 6.39 -5.64 2.79
N LYS A 27 7.32 -6.40 2.21
CA LYS A 27 7.24 -7.86 2.24
C LYS A 27 7.44 -8.26 3.68
N THR A 28 6.38 -8.28 4.46
CA THR A 28 6.49 -8.74 5.83
C THR A 28 6.88 -10.20 5.81
N PRO A 29 8.02 -10.58 6.41
CA PRO A 29 8.23 -11.95 6.81
C PRO A 29 7.34 -12.15 8.04
N VAL A 30 6.01 -12.19 7.89
CA VAL A 30 5.17 -12.58 9.03
C VAL A 30 5.30 -14.09 9.19
N VAL A 31 6.44 -14.48 9.76
CA VAL A 31 6.77 -15.79 10.30
C VAL A 31 6.02 -15.93 11.62
N ASN A 32 4.70 -15.79 11.57
CA ASN A 32 3.87 -16.01 12.74
C ASN A 32 2.76 -16.96 12.33
N ASN A 33 2.78 -18.17 12.90
CA ASN A 33 1.93 -19.32 12.55
C ASN A 33 0.41 -19.11 12.79
N ARG A 34 -0.06 -17.87 13.00
CA ARG A 34 -1.44 -17.51 13.32
C ARG A 34 -2.04 -16.49 12.35
N ILE A 35 -1.60 -16.53 11.11
CA ILE A 35 -2.21 -15.79 10.00
C ILE A 35 -3.09 -16.77 9.21
N ILE A 36 -4.33 -16.38 8.98
CA ILE A 36 -5.21 -17.07 8.03
C ILE A 36 -4.98 -16.42 6.67
N PRO A 37 -4.27 -17.07 5.72
CA PRO A 37 -4.16 -16.56 4.37
C PRO A 37 -5.55 -16.56 3.74
N GLN A 38 -5.92 -15.45 3.11
CA GLN A 38 -7.15 -15.33 2.35
C GLN A 38 -6.83 -15.46 0.87
N TYR A 39 -7.49 -16.40 0.19
CA TYR A 39 -7.30 -16.58 -1.25
C TYR A 39 -8.01 -15.47 -2.03
N PRO A 40 -7.38 -14.88 -3.07
CA PRO A 40 -8.01 -13.82 -3.87
C PRO A 40 -9.35 -14.23 -4.51
N GLU A 41 -9.53 -15.51 -4.81
CA GLU A 41 -10.76 -16.05 -5.40
C GLU A 41 -11.94 -15.96 -4.44
N GLU A 42 -11.76 -16.40 -3.19
CA GLU A 42 -12.78 -16.32 -2.13
C GLU A 42 -13.20 -14.87 -1.90
N LEU A 43 -12.23 -13.95 -1.85
CA LEU A 43 -12.51 -12.52 -1.69
C LEU A 43 -13.25 -11.94 -2.89
N THR A 44 -12.90 -12.35 -4.11
CA THR A 44 -13.60 -11.90 -5.31
C THR A 44 -15.05 -12.38 -5.31
N GLN A 45 -15.33 -13.59 -4.79
CA GLN A 45 -16.69 -14.07 -4.61
C GLN A 45 -17.44 -13.26 -3.55
N ILE A 46 -16.82 -12.99 -2.39
CA ILE A 46 -17.44 -12.18 -1.32
C ILE A 46 -17.74 -10.76 -1.82
N ILE A 47 -16.79 -10.09 -2.48
CA ILE A 47 -16.97 -8.74 -3.03
C ILE A 47 -18.13 -8.70 -4.04
N ARG A 48 -18.28 -9.75 -4.85
CA ARG A 48 -19.39 -9.87 -5.81
C ARG A 48 -20.71 -10.15 -5.10
N ASN A 49 -20.75 -11.07 -4.15
CA ASN A 49 -21.96 -11.47 -3.43
C ASN A 49 -22.53 -10.33 -2.58
N ASP A 50 -21.65 -9.54 -1.96
CA ASP A 50 -22.03 -8.41 -1.10
C ASP A 50 -22.24 -7.11 -1.89
N ASN A 51 -22.24 -7.15 -3.23
CA ASN A 51 -22.33 -5.97 -4.12
C ASN A 51 -21.34 -4.85 -3.76
N LEU A 52 -20.15 -5.21 -3.27
CA LEU A 52 -19.11 -4.25 -2.88
C LEU A 52 -18.27 -3.76 -4.08
N SER A 53 -18.56 -4.23 -5.28
CA SER A 53 -17.78 -3.96 -6.50
C SER A 53 -17.69 -2.46 -6.81
N ASP A 54 -18.72 -1.67 -6.50
CA ASP A 54 -18.75 -0.23 -6.77
C ASP A 54 -17.87 0.59 -5.81
N ILE A 55 -17.59 0.05 -4.62
CA ILE A 55 -16.77 0.70 -3.59
C ILE A 55 -15.34 0.13 -3.64
N TRP A 56 -15.22 -1.14 -3.98
CA TRP A 56 -13.95 -1.86 -4.05
C TRP A 56 -13.29 -1.63 -5.41
N THR A 57 -12.90 -0.38 -5.67
CA THR A 57 -12.15 0.01 -6.89
C THR A 57 -10.72 0.41 -6.58
N VAL A 58 -9.90 0.48 -7.63
CA VAL A 58 -8.49 0.91 -7.53
C VAL A 58 -8.41 2.37 -7.09
N GLU A 59 -9.21 3.25 -7.70
CA GLU A 59 -9.24 4.68 -7.36
C GLU A 59 -9.64 4.89 -5.90
N ARG A 60 -10.70 4.22 -5.45
CA ARG A 60 -11.16 4.33 -4.06
C ARG A 60 -10.13 3.82 -3.06
N THR A 61 -9.38 2.79 -3.43
CA THR A 61 -8.27 2.29 -2.61
C THR A 61 -7.19 3.35 -2.45
N LEU A 62 -6.83 4.04 -3.54
CA LEU A 62 -5.83 5.11 -3.51
C LEU A 62 -6.32 6.30 -2.67
N GLU A 63 -7.59 6.68 -2.80
CA GLU A 63 -8.22 7.72 -1.97
C GLU A 63 -8.15 7.38 -0.48
N TYR A 64 -8.47 6.16 -0.08
CA TYR A 64 -8.37 5.75 1.33
C TYR A 64 -6.94 5.77 1.86
N LEU A 65 -5.94 5.41 1.04
CA LEU A 65 -4.54 5.54 1.44
C LEU A 65 -4.16 7.01 1.67
N LEU A 66 -4.64 7.93 0.84
CA LEU A 66 -4.38 9.36 1.02
C LEU A 66 -5.12 9.95 2.23
N LEU A 67 -6.39 9.59 2.42
CA LEU A 67 -7.19 10.04 3.58
C LEU A 67 -6.63 9.54 4.92
N SER A 68 -6.02 8.36 4.93
CA SER A 68 -5.33 7.82 6.12
C SER A 68 -3.94 8.41 6.37
N GLY A 69 -3.46 9.32 5.51
CA GLY A 69 -2.13 9.93 5.62
C GLY A 69 -0.99 9.01 5.17
N LEU A 70 -1.29 7.87 4.54
CA LEU A 70 -0.31 6.89 4.04
C LEU A 70 0.19 7.28 2.64
N VAL A 71 0.76 8.48 2.51
CA VAL A 71 1.14 9.08 1.22
C VAL A 71 2.16 8.24 0.46
N CYS A 72 3.10 7.62 1.16
CA CYS A 72 4.15 6.83 0.54
C CYS A 72 3.66 5.44 0.11
N GLU A 73 2.70 4.86 0.82
CA GLU A 73 1.95 3.67 0.41
C GLU A 73 1.08 3.95 -0.80
N ALA A 74 0.41 5.10 -0.84
CA ALA A 74 -0.36 5.55 -2.00
C ALA A 74 0.54 5.68 -3.24
N THR A 75 1.74 6.26 -3.08
CA THR A 75 2.75 6.35 -4.14
C THR A 75 3.13 4.97 -4.68
N TRP A 76 3.45 4.04 -3.78
CA TRP A 76 3.80 2.66 -4.14
C TRP A 76 2.64 1.93 -4.83
N PHE A 77 1.41 2.17 -4.36
CA PHE A 77 0.22 1.55 -4.91
C PHE A 77 -0.07 2.06 -6.33
N ALA A 78 0.02 3.37 -6.57
CA ALA A 78 -0.14 3.98 -7.88
C ALA A 78 0.87 3.43 -8.90
N ASP A 79 2.14 3.30 -8.50
CA ASP A 79 3.18 2.65 -9.30
C ASP A 79 2.81 1.20 -9.65
N LYS A 80 2.29 0.44 -8.68
CA LYS A 80 1.84 -0.94 -8.91
C LYS A 80 0.64 -1.09 -9.83
N MET A 81 -0.23 -0.10 -9.87
CA MET A 81 -1.39 -0.09 -10.75
C MET A 81 -1.03 0.38 -12.17
N GLY A 82 0.18 0.90 -12.39
CA GLY A 82 0.63 1.41 -13.69
C GLY A 82 0.18 2.83 -14.00
N ASP A 83 -0.42 3.54 -13.04
CA ASP A 83 -0.72 4.98 -13.19
C ASP A 83 0.55 5.78 -12.90
N TRP A 84 1.38 5.92 -13.91
CA TRP A 84 2.66 6.62 -13.81
C TRP A 84 2.50 8.11 -13.48
N LYS A 85 1.39 8.75 -13.88
CA LYS A 85 1.15 10.18 -13.61
C LYS A 85 0.83 10.38 -12.13
N ALA A 86 -0.08 9.58 -11.60
CA ALA A 86 -0.37 9.58 -10.17
C ALA A 86 0.86 9.19 -9.36
N ALA A 87 1.60 8.16 -9.78
CA ALA A 87 2.82 7.73 -9.10
C ALA A 87 3.89 8.83 -9.05
N PHE A 88 4.07 9.59 -10.13
CA PHE A 88 4.99 10.72 -10.17
C PHE A 88 4.58 11.85 -9.21
N LEU A 89 3.33 12.32 -9.31
CA LEU A 89 2.81 13.39 -8.46
C LEU A 89 2.87 13.02 -6.98
N LEU A 90 2.46 11.79 -6.65
CA LEU A 90 2.51 11.26 -5.29
C LEU A 90 3.93 11.07 -4.79
N SER A 91 4.89 10.73 -5.66
CA SER A 91 6.30 10.64 -5.27
C SER A 91 6.86 11.99 -4.81
N VAL A 92 6.52 13.07 -5.51
CA VAL A 92 6.88 14.43 -5.11
C VAL A 92 6.21 14.79 -3.79
N ALA A 93 4.91 14.50 -3.66
CA ALA A 93 4.16 14.74 -2.43
C ALA A 93 4.72 13.95 -1.22
N CYS A 94 5.09 12.67 -1.40
CA CYS A 94 5.71 11.85 -0.35
C CYS A 94 7.07 12.43 0.07
N GLU A 95 7.88 12.96 -0.86
CA GLU A 95 9.15 13.59 -0.52
C GLU A 95 8.96 14.89 0.27
N GLN A 96 8.03 15.75 -0.14
CA GLN A 96 7.67 16.96 0.61
C GLN A 96 7.12 16.60 1.99
N HIS A 97 6.22 15.62 2.06
CA HIS A 97 5.61 15.18 3.31
C HIS A 97 6.65 14.62 4.30
N LYS A 98 7.67 13.90 3.81
CA LYS A 98 8.81 13.44 4.63
C LYS A 98 9.61 14.59 5.22
N GLN A 99 9.79 15.68 4.47
CA GLN A 99 10.49 16.87 4.94
C GLN A 99 9.67 17.64 5.98
N THR A 100 8.35 17.69 5.84
CA THR A 100 7.48 18.35 6.81
C THR A 100 7.28 17.52 8.07
N ALA A 101 7.12 16.20 7.94
CA ALA A 101 6.79 15.29 9.03
C ALA A 101 7.97 14.38 9.41
N VAL A 102 9.16 14.96 9.61
CA VAL A 102 10.41 14.23 9.88
C VAL A 102 10.28 13.26 11.08
N SER A 103 9.56 13.66 12.12
CA SER A 103 9.36 12.84 13.33
C SER A 103 8.65 11.52 13.03
N LEU A 104 7.68 11.51 12.11
CA LEU A 104 6.97 10.31 11.69
C LEU A 104 7.93 9.34 10.99
N TYR A 105 8.75 9.86 10.06
CA TYR A 105 9.64 9.04 9.25
C TYR A 105 10.96 8.65 9.95
N SER A 106 11.31 9.29 11.06
CA SER A 106 12.52 9.01 11.86
C SER A 106 12.60 7.56 12.36
N LYS A 107 11.46 6.90 12.62
CA LYS A 107 11.38 5.49 13.03
C LYS A 107 11.49 4.50 11.86
N TYR A 108 11.32 4.96 10.63
CA TYR A 108 11.24 4.12 9.42
C TYR A 108 12.54 4.11 8.61
N VAL A 109 13.66 4.53 9.20
CA VAL A 109 15.00 4.64 8.57
C VAL A 109 15.50 3.31 7.93
N GLY A 110 14.85 2.18 8.19
CA GLY A 110 15.07 0.90 7.50
C GLY A 110 14.27 0.69 6.20
N LEU A 111 13.76 1.75 5.54
CA LEU A 111 13.06 1.66 4.25
C LEU A 111 13.95 0.90 3.25
N SER A 112 13.54 -0.32 2.91
CA SER A 112 14.18 -1.15 1.90
C SER A 112 14.48 -0.32 0.66
N LYS A 113 15.77 -0.24 0.30
CA LYS A 113 16.29 0.48 -0.88
C LYS A 113 15.58 0.10 -2.19
N SER A 114 14.82 -1.00 -2.20
CA SER A 114 14.20 -1.60 -3.36
C SER A 114 13.17 -0.72 -4.08
N ARG A 115 12.58 0.32 -3.47
CA ARG A 115 11.63 1.22 -4.17
C ARG A 115 11.43 2.54 -3.42
N ASN A 116 12.47 3.36 -3.38
CA ASN A 116 12.37 4.75 -2.92
C ASN A 116 11.59 5.58 -3.95
N PRO A 117 10.67 6.48 -3.54
CA PRO A 117 9.97 7.40 -4.47
C PRO A 117 10.94 8.26 -5.29
N ARG A 118 12.13 8.56 -4.73
CA ARG A 118 13.22 9.21 -5.47
C ARG A 118 13.73 8.42 -6.67
N LEU A 119 13.75 7.08 -6.60
CA LEU A 119 14.15 6.22 -7.72
C LEU A 119 13.06 6.18 -8.80
N LEU A 120 11.78 6.27 -8.40
CA LEU A 120 10.67 6.42 -9.34
C LEU A 120 10.73 7.74 -10.10
N ILE A 121 10.93 8.85 -9.39
CA ILE A 121 11.09 10.17 -10.00
C ILE A 121 12.27 10.19 -10.98
N LYS A 122 13.42 9.63 -10.58
CA LYS A 122 14.61 9.59 -11.42
C LYS A 122 14.42 8.71 -12.66
N GLY A 123 13.86 7.50 -12.49
CA GLY A 123 13.57 6.60 -13.62
C GLY A 123 12.58 7.19 -14.62
N LEU A 124 11.62 8.00 -14.18
CA LEU A 124 10.63 8.68 -15.05
C LEU A 124 11.18 9.91 -15.77
N LEU A 125 12.19 10.59 -15.20
CA LEU A 125 12.86 11.75 -15.83
C LEU A 125 13.98 11.36 -16.79
N ASP A 126 14.54 10.16 -16.62
CA ASP A 126 15.60 9.60 -17.48
C ASP A 126 15.04 8.89 -18.74
N CYS A 127 13.71 8.93 -18.97
CA CYS A 127 13.00 8.39 -20.13
C CYS A 127 12.58 9.50 -21.11
#